data_AF-A0A959N460-F1
#
_entry.id   AF-A0A959N460-F1
#
_cell.length_a   1.000
_cell.length_b   1.000
_cell.length_c   1.000
_cell.angle_alpha   90.00
_cell.angle_beta   90.00
_cell.angle_gamma   90.00
#
_symmetry.space_group_name_H-M   'P 1'
#
loop_
_entity.id
_entity.type
_entity.pdbx_description
1 polymer ?
#
loop_
_entity_poly.entity_id
_entity_poly.type
_entity_poly.pdbx_seq_one_letter_code
_entity_poly.pdbx_strand_id
1 'polypeptide(L)'
;MNKINRYILFLLLPVLYFLSSYILKSAQGPYYLNFYDPGYVYLISSLNIAQGFGVGHFDHPGTSVQMIGSLVMRIYFSLTGKNPDIAVDVLSRPEDYMYVLNTAFIFINASVLFLLGVLALKFTKNIYLSLLLQLSPFTSMEIFYGSIIVSPDNFLITVSLLFLCALIYYWFSVNIDESGNDPPSLKLTLVFAIICGLGLATKLNFIPLVFIPFFLIRGYKNKMYFWIFTVISFLIFITPILFDISQFAVWVENLAMKSGKYGKGDADV
;
A
#
# COMPACT_ATOMS: atom_id res chain seq x y z
N MET A 1 -1.25 27.47 21.71
CA MET A 1 -2.19 26.55 21.01
C MET A 1 -2.69 25.48 21.97
N ASN A 2 -4.01 25.41 22.19
CA ASN A 2 -4.67 24.31 22.91
C ASN A 2 -4.38 22.97 22.22
N LYS A 3 -4.42 21.86 22.98
CA LYS A 3 -4.12 20.50 22.46
C LYS A 3 -4.94 20.17 21.20
N ILE A 4 -6.21 20.57 21.15
CA ILE A 4 -7.10 20.38 19.99
C ILE A 4 -6.59 21.12 18.75
N ASN A 5 -6.17 22.39 18.91
CA ASN A 5 -5.66 23.20 17.79
C ASN A 5 -4.39 22.61 17.18
N ARG A 6 -3.60 21.84 17.95
CA ARG A 6 -2.39 21.18 17.43
C ARG A 6 -2.70 20.01 16.50
N TYR A 7 -3.76 19.25 16.75
CA TYR A 7 -4.14 18.15 15.87
C TYR A 7 -4.81 18.63 14.59
N ILE A 8 -5.60 19.71 14.66
CA ILE A 8 -6.21 20.35 13.49
C ILE A 8 -5.14 20.82 12.50
N LEU A 9 -4.00 21.32 12.99
CA LEU A 9 -2.88 21.72 12.14
C LEU A 9 -2.38 20.58 11.22
N PHE A 10 -2.37 19.34 11.72
CA PHE A 10 -1.92 18.19 10.94
C PHE A 10 -2.94 17.68 9.93
N LEU A 11 -4.16 18.24 9.88
CA LEU A 11 -5.10 17.99 8.78
C LEU A 11 -4.73 18.76 7.52
N LEU A 12 -3.96 19.85 7.63
CA LEU A 12 -3.67 20.73 6.50
C LEU A 12 -2.98 20.00 5.34
N LEU A 13 -1.91 19.26 5.61
CA LEU A 13 -1.15 18.54 4.57
C LEU A 13 -1.89 17.31 4.02
N PRO A 14 -2.55 16.46 4.83
CA PRO A 14 -3.43 15.40 4.35
C PRO A 14 -4.58 15.90 3.47
N VAL A 15 -5.25 16.98 3.87
CA VAL A 15 -6.33 17.59 3.07
C VAL A 15 -5.77 18.15 1.77
N LEU A 16 -4.62 18.83 1.83
CA LEU A 16 -3.96 19.32 0.62
C LEU A 16 -3.57 18.18 -0.33
N TYR A 17 -3.03 17.07 0.19
CA TYR A 17 -2.69 15.88 -0.59
C TYR A 17 -3.92 15.26 -1.24
N PHE A 18 -5.00 15.11 -0.48
CA PHE A 18 -6.27 14.58 -0.97
C PHE A 18 -6.83 15.46 -2.08
N LEU A 19 -6.97 16.77 -1.82
CA LEU A 19 -7.54 17.72 -2.77
C LEU A 19 -6.70 17.81 -4.05
N SER A 20 -5.38 17.93 -3.93
CA SER A 20 -4.50 18.01 -5.10
C SER A 20 -4.55 16.73 -5.93
N SER A 21 -4.46 15.54 -5.32
CA SER A 21 -4.59 14.26 -6.04
C SER A 21 -5.97 14.12 -6.69
N TYR A 22 -7.04 14.47 -5.99
CA TYR A 22 -8.41 14.39 -6.52
C TYR A 22 -8.64 15.37 -7.68
N ILE A 23 -8.16 16.61 -7.56
CA ILE A 23 -8.25 17.62 -8.63
C ILE A 23 -7.43 17.17 -9.84
N LEU A 24 -6.21 16.66 -9.63
CA LEU A 24 -5.37 16.13 -10.70
C LEU A 24 -6.05 14.95 -11.41
N LYS A 25 -6.64 14.01 -10.67
CA LYS A 25 -7.40 12.90 -11.26
C LYS A 25 -8.60 13.42 -12.05
N SER A 26 -9.34 14.38 -11.51
CA SER A 26 -10.49 14.99 -12.19
C SER A 26 -10.08 15.71 -13.48
N ALA A 27 -8.94 16.42 -13.46
CA ALA A 27 -8.39 17.11 -14.63
C ALA A 27 -7.84 16.14 -15.68
N GLN A 28 -7.32 14.98 -15.26
CA GLN A 28 -6.88 13.90 -16.15
C GLN A 28 -8.03 13.34 -16.99
N GLY A 29 -9.24 13.35 -16.44
CA GLY A 29 -10.43 12.80 -17.09
C GLY A 29 -10.49 11.26 -17.02
N PRO A 30 -11.24 10.63 -17.94
CA PRO A 30 -11.41 9.17 -17.97
C PRO A 30 -10.08 8.39 -18.00
N TYR A 31 -10.07 7.21 -17.38
CA TYR A 31 -8.86 6.39 -17.23
C TYR A 31 -8.32 5.87 -18.56
N TYR A 32 -9.16 5.73 -19.58
CA TYR A 32 -8.74 5.33 -20.93
C TYR A 32 -8.00 6.44 -21.72
N LEU A 33 -8.02 7.70 -21.29
CA LEU A 33 -7.45 8.81 -22.08
C LEU A 33 -5.94 9.01 -21.90
N ASN A 34 -5.32 8.45 -20.85
CA ASN A 34 -3.90 8.66 -20.56
C ASN A 34 -3.10 7.34 -20.57
N PHE A 35 -1.83 7.43 -20.98
CA PHE A 35 -0.94 6.28 -21.15
C PHE A 35 -0.43 5.68 -19.82
N TYR A 36 -0.13 4.38 -19.86
CA TYR A 36 0.24 3.43 -18.80
C TYR A 36 -0.94 2.85 -17.99
N ASP A 37 -1.66 1.93 -18.64
CA ASP A 37 -2.66 1.07 -18.01
C ASP A 37 -1.97 -0.02 -17.19
N PRO A 38 -2.22 -0.01 -15.87
CA PRO A 38 -2.78 -1.25 -15.34
C PRO A 38 -4.12 -1.02 -14.59
N GLY A 39 -4.66 0.20 -14.61
CA GLY A 39 -5.90 0.57 -13.92
C GLY A 39 -7.07 -0.36 -14.20
N TYR A 40 -7.38 -0.66 -15.47
CA TYR A 40 -8.48 -1.57 -15.79
C TYR A 40 -8.17 -3.02 -15.42
N VAL A 41 -6.90 -3.42 -15.50
CA VAL A 41 -6.48 -4.75 -15.05
C VAL A 41 -6.76 -4.91 -13.56
N TYR A 42 -6.45 -3.89 -12.74
CA TYR A 42 -6.79 -3.89 -11.32
C TYR A 42 -8.29 -3.82 -11.07
N LEU A 43 -9.07 -3.11 -11.90
CA LEU A 43 -10.54 -3.10 -11.82
C LEU A 43 -11.12 -4.50 -12.02
N ILE A 44 -10.77 -5.16 -13.13
CA ILE A 44 -11.30 -6.47 -13.48
C ILE A 44 -10.82 -7.54 -12.48
N SER A 45 -9.57 -7.47 -12.04
CA SER A 45 -9.06 -8.37 -11.00
C SER A 45 -9.79 -8.19 -9.67
N SER A 46 -10.07 -6.94 -9.29
CA SER A 46 -10.90 -6.64 -8.11
C SER A 46 -12.32 -7.18 -8.25
N LEU A 47 -12.92 -7.06 -9.44
CA LEU A 47 -14.24 -7.60 -9.75
C LEU A 47 -14.26 -9.13 -9.69
N ASN A 48 -13.22 -9.80 -10.16
CA ASN A 48 -13.11 -11.25 -10.05
C ASN A 48 -13.11 -11.69 -8.57
N ILE A 49 -12.25 -11.09 -7.74
CA ILE A 49 -12.24 -11.35 -6.30
C ILE A 49 -13.62 -11.01 -5.69
N ALA A 50 -14.25 -9.91 -6.11
CA ALA A 50 -15.57 -9.50 -5.63
C ALA A 50 -16.68 -10.50 -6.00
N GLN A 51 -16.49 -11.34 -7.00
CA GLN A 51 -17.42 -12.42 -7.35
C GLN A 51 -17.02 -13.78 -6.74
N GLY A 52 -15.85 -13.85 -6.07
CA GLY A 52 -15.31 -15.10 -5.52
C GLY A 52 -14.46 -15.90 -6.52
N PHE A 53 -14.10 -15.30 -7.65
CA PHE A 53 -13.12 -15.86 -8.59
C PHE A 53 -11.68 -15.51 -8.16
N GLY A 54 -10.69 -16.22 -8.73
CA GLY A 54 -9.27 -15.91 -8.58
C GLY A 54 -8.90 -14.56 -9.22
N VAL A 55 -7.68 -14.08 -8.98
CA VAL A 55 -7.26 -12.72 -9.40
C VAL A 55 -7.31 -12.47 -10.90
N GLY A 56 -7.12 -13.49 -11.75
CA GLY A 56 -6.98 -13.35 -13.21
C GLY A 56 -5.66 -12.70 -13.65
N HIS A 57 -5.21 -11.63 -12.98
CA HIS A 57 -3.90 -11.00 -13.18
C HIS A 57 -2.92 -11.42 -12.07
N PHE A 58 -2.19 -12.51 -12.34
CA PHE A 58 -1.16 -13.07 -11.44
C PHE A 58 0.26 -12.65 -11.84
N ASP A 59 0.46 -12.08 -13.03
CA ASP A 59 1.77 -11.73 -13.62
C ASP A 59 2.32 -10.36 -13.13
N HIS A 60 1.85 -9.88 -11.98
CA HIS A 60 2.43 -8.76 -11.24
C HIS A 60 2.00 -8.77 -9.76
N PRO A 61 2.89 -8.44 -8.79
CA PRO A 61 2.50 -8.23 -7.40
C PRO A 61 1.55 -7.04 -7.29
N GLY A 62 0.39 -7.24 -6.70
CA GLY A 62 -0.64 -6.21 -6.59
C GLY A 62 -1.93 -6.69 -5.94
N THR A 63 -1.91 -7.88 -5.32
CA THR A 63 -3.09 -8.52 -4.73
C THR A 63 -3.69 -7.68 -3.63
N SER A 64 -2.87 -6.94 -2.88
CA SER A 64 -3.34 -6.00 -1.87
C SER A 64 -4.26 -4.93 -2.46
N VAL A 65 -3.92 -4.39 -3.63
CA VAL A 65 -4.76 -3.43 -4.38
C VAL A 65 -6.04 -4.10 -4.83
N GLN A 66 -5.97 -5.33 -5.35
CA GLN A 66 -7.13 -6.08 -5.83
C GLN A 66 -8.10 -6.44 -4.69
N MET A 67 -7.59 -6.80 -3.51
CA MET A 67 -8.38 -7.13 -2.32
C MET A 67 -9.10 -5.90 -1.77
N ILE A 68 -8.39 -4.78 -1.61
CA ILE A 68 -8.99 -3.52 -1.19
C ILE A 68 -9.99 -3.04 -2.24
N GLY A 69 -9.63 -3.17 -3.52
CA GLY A 69 -10.49 -2.84 -4.64
C GLY A 69 -11.79 -3.63 -4.63
N SER A 70 -11.72 -4.94 -4.40
CA SER A 70 -12.89 -5.81 -4.25
C SER A 70 -13.82 -5.37 -3.12
N LEU A 71 -13.25 -5.03 -1.96
CA LEU A 71 -14.03 -4.54 -0.81
C LEU A 71 -14.72 -3.21 -1.14
N VAL A 72 -13.98 -2.22 -1.65
CA VAL A 72 -14.51 -0.90 -2.00
C VAL A 72 -15.58 -1.03 -3.10
N MET A 73 -15.33 -1.85 -4.11
CA MET A 73 -16.27 -2.14 -5.19
C MET A 73 -17.57 -2.74 -4.67
N ARG A 74 -17.51 -3.75 -3.79
CA ARG A 74 -18.72 -4.37 -3.18
C ARG A 74 -19.53 -3.37 -2.37
N ILE A 75 -18.86 -2.52 -1.59
CA ILE A 75 -19.51 -1.45 -0.82
C ILE A 75 -20.21 -0.47 -1.78
N TYR A 76 -19.51 0.00 -2.81
CA TYR A 76 -20.07 0.95 -3.77
C TYR A 76 -21.24 0.36 -4.58
N PHE A 77 -21.11 -0.89 -5.03
CA PHE A 77 -22.18 -1.62 -5.72
C PHE A 77 -23.42 -1.79 -4.83
N SER A 78 -23.23 -2.14 -3.56
CA SER A 78 -24.34 -2.32 -2.61
C SER A 78 -25.11 -1.03 -2.33
N LEU A 79 -24.45 0.13 -2.47
CA LEU A 79 -25.04 1.45 -2.24
C LEU A 79 -25.64 2.08 -3.51
N THR A 80 -25.08 1.80 -4.69
CA THR A 80 -25.35 2.55 -5.92
C THR A 80 -25.54 1.69 -7.17
N GLY A 81 -25.57 0.37 -7.02
CA GLY A 81 -25.74 -0.59 -8.10
C GLY A 81 -27.03 -0.35 -8.85
N LYS A 82 -26.94 -0.37 -10.18
CA LYS A 82 -28.06 -0.20 -11.12
C LYS A 82 -28.46 -1.51 -11.79
N ASN A 83 -27.63 -2.54 -11.68
CA ASN A 83 -27.91 -3.90 -12.13
C ASN A 83 -27.82 -4.89 -10.94
N PRO A 84 -28.64 -5.96 -10.90
CA PRO A 84 -28.50 -7.01 -9.88
C PRO A 84 -27.19 -7.80 -9.98
N ASP A 85 -26.58 -7.87 -11.17
CA ASP A 85 -25.29 -8.51 -11.39
C ASP A 85 -24.17 -7.47 -11.30
N ILE A 86 -23.26 -7.65 -10.34
CA ILE A 86 -22.12 -6.77 -10.10
C ILE A 86 -21.17 -6.70 -11.31
N ALA A 87 -20.99 -7.79 -12.05
CA ALA A 87 -20.13 -7.80 -13.23
C ALA A 87 -20.73 -6.92 -14.33
N VAL A 88 -22.04 -7.06 -14.57
CA VAL A 88 -22.74 -6.24 -15.57
C VAL A 88 -22.75 -4.77 -15.15
N ASP A 89 -22.94 -4.47 -13.85
CA ASP A 89 -22.91 -3.09 -13.36
C ASP A 89 -21.53 -2.44 -13.51
N VAL A 90 -20.47 -3.15 -13.15
CA VAL A 90 -19.09 -2.66 -13.27
C VAL A 90 -18.70 -2.48 -14.73
N LEU A 91 -18.99 -3.45 -15.60
CA LEU A 91 -18.63 -3.38 -17.02
C LEU A 91 -19.44 -2.33 -17.79
N SER A 92 -20.66 -2.00 -17.34
CA SER A 92 -21.46 -0.94 -17.95
C SER A 92 -21.07 0.47 -17.46
N ARG A 93 -20.38 0.60 -16.33
CA ARG A 93 -19.96 1.89 -15.74
C ARG A 93 -18.54 1.85 -15.16
N PRO A 94 -17.52 1.39 -15.90
CA PRO A 94 -16.20 1.11 -15.34
C PRO A 94 -15.50 2.36 -14.80
N GLU A 95 -15.76 3.52 -15.41
CA GLU A 95 -15.22 4.81 -14.95
C GLU A 95 -15.70 5.17 -13.55
N ASP A 96 -17.01 5.01 -13.26
CA ASP A 96 -17.58 5.33 -11.94
C ASP A 96 -16.86 4.53 -10.85
N TYR A 97 -16.69 3.22 -11.07
CA TYR A 97 -15.98 2.34 -10.15
C TYR A 97 -14.51 2.73 -10.03
N MET A 98 -13.81 3.01 -11.13
CA MET A 98 -12.42 3.43 -11.09
C MET A 98 -12.22 4.73 -10.31
N TYR A 99 -13.11 5.72 -10.48
CA TYR A 99 -13.08 6.95 -9.69
C TYR A 99 -13.25 6.69 -8.19
N VAL A 100 -14.20 5.83 -7.81
CA VAL A 100 -14.44 5.47 -6.42
C VAL A 100 -13.25 4.72 -5.83
N LEU A 101 -12.69 3.75 -6.55
CA LEU A 101 -11.51 3.01 -6.15
C LEU A 101 -10.31 3.93 -5.92
N ASN A 102 -10.00 4.79 -6.89
CA ASN A 102 -8.89 5.73 -6.76
C ASN A 102 -9.10 6.72 -5.61
N THR A 103 -10.31 7.27 -5.47
CA THR A 103 -10.64 8.18 -4.38
C THR A 103 -10.49 7.49 -3.02
N ALA A 104 -10.87 6.21 -2.91
CA ALA A 104 -10.64 5.43 -1.69
C ALA A 104 -9.15 5.27 -1.38
N PHE A 105 -8.30 4.98 -2.37
CA PHE A 105 -6.85 4.91 -2.17
C PHE A 105 -6.25 6.26 -1.76
N ILE A 106 -6.64 7.37 -2.40
CA ILE A 106 -6.20 8.71 -2.01
C ILE A 106 -6.63 9.03 -0.58
N PHE A 107 -7.86 8.65 -0.20
CA PHE A 107 -8.37 8.84 1.16
C PHE A 107 -7.59 8.03 2.21
N ILE A 108 -7.27 6.77 1.91
CA ILE A 108 -6.45 5.91 2.79
C ILE A 108 -5.05 6.55 2.94
N ASN A 109 -4.42 6.94 1.83
CA ASN A 109 -3.12 7.63 1.82
C ASN A 109 -3.15 8.89 2.72
N ALA A 110 -4.14 9.76 2.54
CA ALA A 110 -4.30 10.98 3.34
C ALA A 110 -4.53 10.66 4.83
N SER A 111 -5.32 9.63 5.14
CA SER A 111 -5.58 9.20 6.52
C SER A 111 -4.32 8.70 7.23
N VAL A 112 -3.49 7.92 6.53
CA VAL A 112 -2.20 7.47 7.09
C VAL A 112 -1.20 8.63 7.18
N LEU A 113 -1.23 9.59 6.26
CA LEU A 113 -0.42 10.81 6.36
C LEU A 113 -0.80 11.67 7.57
N PHE A 114 -2.10 11.74 7.89
CA PHE A 114 -2.57 12.37 9.12
C PHE A 114 -2.04 11.62 10.34
N LEU A 115 -2.17 10.30 10.36
CA LEU A 115 -1.64 9.45 11.43
C LEU A 115 -0.13 9.66 11.63
N LEU A 116 0.65 9.76 10.55
CA LEU A 116 2.09 10.03 10.60
C LEU A 116 2.39 11.35 11.36
N GLY A 117 1.68 12.43 11.03
CA GLY A 117 1.85 13.72 11.72
C GLY A 117 1.48 13.65 13.21
N VAL A 118 0.37 12.99 13.53
CA VAL A 118 -0.08 12.79 14.92
C VAL A 118 0.93 11.97 15.74
N LEU A 119 1.41 10.86 15.19
CA LEU A 119 2.41 10.00 15.84
C LEU A 119 3.75 10.72 15.97
N ALA A 120 4.20 11.40 14.91
CA ALA A 120 5.42 12.21 14.95
C ALA A 120 5.34 13.25 16.06
N LEU A 121 4.22 13.98 16.23
CA LEU A 121 4.11 14.96 17.31
C LEU A 121 4.12 14.27 18.68
N LYS A 122 3.40 13.14 18.79
CA LYS A 122 3.32 12.39 20.05
C LYS A 122 4.71 11.98 20.55
N PHE A 123 5.59 11.53 19.65
CA PHE A 123 6.91 11.02 20.01
C PHE A 123 8.00 12.10 20.01
N THR A 124 8.09 12.91 18.96
CA THR A 124 9.14 13.96 18.83
C THR A 124 8.87 15.19 19.70
N LYS A 125 7.61 15.42 20.10
CA LYS A 125 7.12 16.67 20.72
C LYS A 125 7.41 17.93 19.90
N ASN A 126 7.78 17.79 18.63
CA ASN A 126 8.21 18.87 17.76
C ASN A 126 7.24 18.99 16.57
N ILE A 127 6.54 20.13 16.52
CA ILE A 127 5.55 20.42 15.47
C ILE A 127 6.23 20.53 14.10
N TYR A 128 7.40 21.16 14.02
CA TYR A 128 8.11 21.35 12.76
C TYR A 128 8.59 20.01 12.17
N LEU A 129 9.13 19.11 13.00
CA LEU A 129 9.52 17.76 12.54
C LEU A 129 8.31 16.95 12.08
N SER A 130 7.17 17.11 12.76
CA SER A 130 5.93 16.42 12.40
C SER A 130 5.39 16.90 11.05
N LEU A 131 5.40 18.21 10.81
CA LEU A 131 5.04 18.80 9.51
C LEU A 131 6.04 18.40 8.42
N LEU A 132 7.34 18.39 8.72
CA LEU A 132 8.38 17.97 7.77
C LEU A 132 8.16 16.52 7.32
N LEU A 133 7.78 15.61 8.22
CA LEU A 133 7.46 14.23 7.87
C LEU A 133 6.19 14.12 7.03
N GLN A 134 5.18 14.96 7.29
CA GLN A 134 3.96 15.02 6.47
C GLN A 134 4.20 15.60 5.06
N LEU A 135 5.31 16.29 4.83
CA LEU A 135 5.70 16.72 3.49
C LEU A 135 6.25 15.57 2.63
N SER A 136 6.42 14.35 3.17
CA SER A 136 6.99 13.22 2.43
C SER A 136 6.33 12.92 1.08
N PRO A 137 4.99 12.94 0.91
CA PRO A 137 4.37 12.69 -0.40
C PRO A 137 4.57 13.84 -1.39
N PHE A 138 4.97 15.03 -0.91
CA PHE A 138 5.17 16.23 -1.71
C PHE A 138 6.59 16.37 -2.26
N THR A 139 7.44 15.37 -2.03
CA THR A 139 8.86 15.40 -2.43
C THR A 139 9.09 15.08 -3.91
N SER A 140 8.11 14.47 -4.59
CA SER A 140 8.24 14.07 -5.99
C SER A 140 6.89 14.15 -6.72
N MET A 141 6.93 14.62 -7.97
CA MET A 141 5.76 14.62 -8.86
C MET A 141 5.28 13.20 -9.18
N GLU A 142 6.19 12.22 -9.20
CA GLU A 142 5.85 10.81 -9.45
C GLU A 142 4.87 10.25 -8.42
N ILE A 143 4.91 10.73 -7.18
CA ILE A 143 3.96 10.32 -6.14
C ILE A 143 2.55 10.77 -6.49
N PHE A 144 2.39 11.97 -7.07
CA PHE A 144 1.10 12.47 -7.53
C PHE A 144 0.63 11.78 -8.81
N TYR A 145 1.53 11.48 -9.76
CA TYR A 145 1.16 10.69 -10.93
C TYR A 145 0.74 9.26 -10.55
N GLY A 146 1.41 8.66 -9.56
CA GLY A 146 1.01 7.38 -9.00
C GLY A 146 -0.34 7.45 -8.26
N SER A 147 -0.62 8.53 -7.53
CA SER A 147 -1.84 8.65 -6.71
C SER A 147 -3.13 8.77 -7.51
N ILE A 148 -3.06 9.21 -8.77
CA ILE A 148 -4.23 9.34 -9.67
C ILE A 148 -4.54 8.07 -10.47
N ILE A 149 -3.75 7.01 -10.31
CA ILE A 149 -3.94 5.73 -11.00
C ILE A 149 -4.34 4.66 -9.97
N VAL A 150 -5.27 3.77 -10.31
CA VAL A 150 -5.53 2.55 -9.52
C VAL A 150 -4.39 1.58 -9.80
N SER A 151 -3.39 1.55 -8.93
CA SER A 151 -2.15 0.80 -9.12
C SER A 151 -1.50 0.43 -7.78
N PRO A 152 -0.55 -0.53 -7.79
CA PRO A 152 0.31 -0.82 -6.65
C PRO A 152 1.04 0.41 -6.15
N ASP A 153 1.51 1.27 -7.04
CA ASP A 153 2.27 2.48 -6.70
C ASP A 153 1.45 3.43 -5.83
N ASN A 154 0.15 3.60 -6.14
CA ASN A 154 -0.76 4.38 -5.31
C ASN A 154 -0.87 3.82 -3.88
N PHE A 155 -1.04 2.50 -3.76
CA PHE A 155 -1.16 1.86 -2.44
C PHE A 155 0.19 1.73 -1.72
N LEU A 156 1.31 1.72 -2.45
CA LEU A 156 2.66 1.72 -1.88
C LEU A 156 2.94 2.98 -1.07
N ILE A 157 2.27 4.10 -1.38
CA ILE A 157 2.31 5.32 -0.57
C ILE A 157 1.80 5.04 0.85
N THR A 158 0.63 4.38 0.97
CA THR A 158 0.08 3.94 2.27
C THR A 158 1.07 3.06 3.01
N VAL A 159 1.61 2.03 2.36
CA VAL A 159 2.54 1.09 2.99
C VAL A 159 3.81 1.82 3.47
N SER A 160 4.34 2.73 2.65
CA SER A 160 5.54 3.51 2.98
C SER A 160 5.30 4.46 4.16
N LEU A 161 4.14 5.11 4.22
CA LEU A 161 3.77 5.97 5.35
C LEU A 161 3.57 5.17 6.64
N LEU A 162 2.95 3.98 6.58
CA LEU A 162 2.87 3.06 7.72
C LEU A 162 4.26 2.59 8.17
N PHE A 163 5.15 2.31 7.22
CA PHE A 163 6.54 1.94 7.50
C PHE A 163 7.29 3.07 8.22
N LEU A 164 7.13 4.32 7.78
CA LEU A 164 7.66 5.49 8.48
C LEU A 164 7.08 5.64 9.90
N CYS A 165 5.78 5.41 10.08
CA CYS A 165 5.17 5.41 11.42
C CYS A 165 5.82 4.37 12.34
N ALA A 166 6.08 3.16 11.83
CA ALA A 166 6.73 2.08 12.57
C ALA A 166 8.19 2.42 12.92
N LEU A 167 8.94 3.04 11.99
CA LEU A 167 10.32 3.49 12.23
C LEU A 167 10.40 4.58 13.30
N ILE A 168 9.51 5.57 13.26
CA ILE A 168 9.45 6.62 14.29
C ILE A 168 9.13 5.99 15.64
N TYR A 169 8.13 5.10 15.69
CA TYR A 169 7.78 4.42 16.92
C TYR A 169 8.94 3.58 17.48
N TYR A 170 9.67 2.87 16.62
CA TYR A 170 10.87 2.13 17.01
C TYR A 170 11.92 3.05 17.62
N TRP A 171 12.31 4.11 16.90
CA TRP A 171 13.36 5.03 17.32
C TRP A 171 13.12 5.59 18.71
N PHE A 172 11.88 6.00 18.99
CA PHE A 172 11.53 6.54 20.30
C PHE A 172 11.34 5.47 21.37
N SER A 173 10.88 4.27 21.01
CA SER A 173 10.74 3.18 21.99
C SER A 173 12.09 2.67 22.48
N VAL A 174 13.10 2.63 21.62
CA VAL A 174 14.48 2.21 21.98
C VAL A 174 15.14 3.25 22.90
N ASN A 175 14.96 4.54 22.61
CA ASN A 175 15.62 5.61 23.38
C ASN A 175 14.98 5.88 24.75
N ILE A 176 13.73 5.48 24.97
CA ILE A 176 13.05 5.65 26.26
C ILE A 176 13.45 4.56 27.26
N ASP A 177 13.91 3.40 26.78
CA ASP A 177 14.31 2.29 27.63
C ASP A 177 15.79 2.43 28.04
N GLU A 178 16.10 3.46 28.83
CA GLU A 178 17.42 3.67 29.46
C GLU A 178 17.76 2.57 30.50
N SER A 179 16.81 1.68 30.80
CA SER A 179 16.92 0.61 31.80
C SER A 179 17.82 -0.56 31.38
N GLY A 180 18.33 -0.58 30.14
CA GLY A 180 19.15 -1.67 29.61
C GLY A 180 18.36 -2.94 29.26
N ASN A 181 17.03 -2.90 29.34
CA ASN A 181 16.17 -3.96 28.83
C ASN A 181 16.08 -3.92 27.30
N ASP A 182 15.94 -5.10 26.69
CA ASP A 182 15.80 -5.22 25.25
C ASP A 182 14.61 -4.38 24.74
N PRO A 183 14.75 -3.62 23.64
CA PRO A 183 13.66 -2.83 23.05
C PRO A 183 12.45 -3.72 22.71
N PRO A 184 11.22 -3.16 22.53
CA PRO A 184 9.98 -3.94 22.58
C PRO A 184 10.01 -5.14 21.62
N SER A 185 10.04 -6.33 22.23
CA SER A 185 10.74 -7.51 21.71
C SER A 185 9.98 -8.33 20.67
N LEU A 186 8.65 -8.25 20.64
CA LEU A 186 7.83 -9.03 19.69
C LEU A 186 6.77 -8.18 18.97
N LYS A 187 6.07 -7.29 19.68
CA LYS A 187 4.99 -6.50 19.08
C LYS A 187 5.48 -5.66 17.89
N LEU A 188 6.63 -5.00 18.05
CA LEU A 188 7.18 -4.18 16.98
C LEU A 188 7.73 -5.04 15.83
N THR A 189 8.38 -6.15 16.16
CA THR A 189 8.79 -7.18 15.19
C THR A 189 7.61 -7.63 14.33
N LEU A 190 6.44 -7.89 14.93
CA LEU A 190 5.22 -8.24 14.23
C LEU A 190 4.68 -7.09 13.37
N VAL A 191 4.69 -5.85 13.88
CA VAL A 191 4.26 -4.68 13.09
C VAL A 191 5.14 -4.51 11.85
N PHE A 192 6.47 -4.58 11.99
CA PHE A 192 7.36 -4.53 10.83
C PHE A 192 7.13 -5.69 9.88
N ALA A 193 6.94 -6.90 10.40
CA ALA A 193 6.69 -8.09 9.58
C ALA A 193 5.41 -7.96 8.76
N ILE A 194 4.33 -7.45 9.35
CA ILE A 194 3.05 -7.23 8.66
C ILE A 194 3.20 -6.16 7.58
N ILE A 195 3.84 -5.03 7.88
CA ILE A 195 4.05 -3.95 6.91
C ILE A 195 4.95 -4.42 5.76
N CYS A 196 6.01 -5.17 6.06
CA CYS A 196 6.91 -5.71 5.04
C CYS A 196 6.20 -6.75 4.16
N GLY A 197 5.42 -7.66 4.75
CA GLY A 197 4.63 -8.63 4.01
C GLY A 197 3.59 -7.97 3.11
N LEU A 198 2.91 -6.93 3.61
CA LEU A 198 1.99 -6.10 2.82
C LEU A 198 2.71 -5.38 1.67
N GLY A 199 3.88 -4.80 1.95
CA GLY A 199 4.70 -4.12 0.95
C GLY A 199 5.14 -5.04 -0.17
N LEU A 200 5.62 -6.24 0.16
CA LEU A 200 5.99 -7.26 -0.81
C LEU A 200 4.80 -7.74 -1.64
N ALA A 201 3.64 -7.96 -1.01
CA ALA A 201 2.41 -8.35 -1.70
C ALA A 201 1.86 -7.26 -2.61
N THR A 202 2.18 -5.99 -2.30
CA THR A 202 1.85 -4.85 -3.14
C THR A 202 2.84 -4.70 -4.27
N LYS A 203 4.15 -4.77 -4.01
CA LYS A 203 5.19 -4.68 -5.05
C LYS A 203 6.49 -5.31 -4.56
N LEU A 204 7.07 -6.22 -5.36
CA LEU A 204 8.35 -6.86 -5.03
C LEU A 204 9.52 -5.88 -4.92
N ASN A 205 9.42 -4.69 -5.53
CA ASN A 205 10.40 -3.61 -5.34
C ASN A 205 10.49 -3.11 -3.87
N PHE A 206 9.62 -3.58 -2.97
CA PHE A 206 9.70 -3.32 -1.53
C PHE A 206 10.77 -4.18 -0.82
N ILE A 207 11.34 -5.21 -1.48
CA ILE A 207 12.38 -6.09 -0.90
C ILE A 207 13.52 -5.32 -0.21
N PRO A 208 14.13 -4.27 -0.80
CA PRO A 208 15.21 -3.54 -0.14
C PRO A 208 14.81 -2.93 1.21
N LEU A 209 13.55 -2.50 1.35
CA LEU A 209 13.03 -1.91 2.59
C LEU A 209 12.86 -2.94 3.72
N VAL A 210 12.67 -4.23 3.39
CA VAL A 210 12.56 -5.34 4.37
C VAL A 210 13.86 -5.51 5.15
N PHE A 211 15.01 -5.18 4.56
CA PHE A 211 16.30 -5.29 5.23
C PHE A 211 16.49 -4.25 6.34
N ILE A 212 15.83 -3.09 6.27
CA ILE A 212 15.93 -2.05 7.30
C ILE A 212 15.50 -2.62 8.67
N PRO A 213 14.26 -3.10 8.89
CA PRO A 213 13.88 -3.68 10.18
C PRO A 213 14.69 -4.93 10.52
N PHE A 214 15.13 -5.73 9.56
CA PHE A 214 16.01 -6.88 9.83
C PHE A 214 17.33 -6.46 10.51
N PHE A 215 17.93 -5.33 10.10
CA PHE A 215 19.13 -4.79 10.73
C PHE A 215 18.84 -4.06 12.05
N LEU A 216 17.66 -3.43 12.17
CA LEU A 216 17.26 -2.74 13.40
C LEU A 216 16.91 -3.72 14.55
N ILE A 217 16.20 -4.81 14.25
CA ILE A 217 15.74 -5.79 15.24
C ILE A 217 16.93 -6.53 15.86
N ARG A 218 17.04 -6.46 17.19
CA ARG A 218 18.09 -7.13 17.97
C ARG A 218 17.69 -8.56 18.34
N GLY A 219 18.70 -9.44 18.40
CA GLY A 219 18.55 -10.84 18.80
C GLY A 219 18.14 -11.77 17.66
N TYR A 220 18.82 -12.92 17.55
CA TYR A 220 18.58 -13.90 16.48
C TYR A 220 17.15 -14.45 16.50
N LYS A 221 16.56 -14.67 17.68
CA LYS A 221 15.17 -15.14 17.82
C LYS A 221 14.17 -14.14 17.22
N ASN A 222 14.33 -12.85 17.50
CA ASN A 222 13.44 -11.82 16.97
C ASN A 222 13.62 -11.60 15.47
N LYS A 223 14.84 -11.71 14.96
CA LYS A 223 15.10 -11.73 13.51
C LYS A 223 14.45 -12.93 12.83
N MET A 224 14.47 -14.11 13.46
CA MET A 224 13.79 -15.29 12.96
C MET A 224 12.27 -15.10 12.97
N TYR A 225 11.70 -14.55 14.06
CA TYR A 225 10.27 -14.20 14.11
C TYR A 225 9.91 -13.18 13.03
N PHE A 226 10.70 -12.12 12.86
CA PHE A 226 10.51 -11.13 11.81
C PHE A 226 10.38 -11.79 10.43
N TRP A 227 11.33 -12.67 10.08
CA TRP A 227 11.30 -13.38 8.80
C TRP A 227 10.07 -14.26 8.64
N ILE A 228 9.80 -15.12 9.63
CA ILE A 228 8.65 -16.04 9.60
C ILE A 228 7.35 -15.27 9.45
N PHE A 229 7.14 -14.22 10.26
CA PHE A 229 5.92 -13.43 10.21
C PHE A 229 5.82 -12.55 8.96
N THR A 230 6.95 -12.14 8.36
CA THR A 230 6.94 -11.42 7.08
C THR A 230 6.45 -12.34 5.97
N VAL A 231 6.96 -13.56 5.91
CA VAL A 231 6.52 -14.58 4.95
C VAL A 231 5.05 -14.92 5.17
N ILE A 232 4.63 -15.20 6.42
CA ILE A 232 3.22 -15.47 6.73
C ILE A 232 2.34 -14.29 6.31
N SER A 233 2.73 -13.06 6.64
CA SER A 233 1.94 -11.89 6.26
C SER A 233 1.89 -11.69 4.75
N PHE A 234 2.99 -11.93 4.04
CA PHE A 234 3.02 -11.91 2.57
C PHE A 234 2.04 -12.93 2.00
N LEU A 235 2.10 -14.20 2.46
CA LEU A 235 1.20 -15.27 2.04
C LEU A 235 -0.27 -14.93 2.29
N ILE A 236 -0.59 -14.33 3.45
CA ILE A 236 -1.94 -13.86 3.77
C ILE A 236 -2.40 -12.82 2.74
N PHE A 237 -1.57 -11.84 2.41
CA PHE A 237 -1.95 -10.78 1.47
C PHE A 237 -1.96 -11.22 0.00
N ILE A 238 -1.29 -12.32 -0.35
CA ILE A 238 -1.41 -12.94 -1.68
C ILE A 238 -2.43 -14.08 -1.72
N THR A 239 -3.22 -14.31 -0.67
CA THR A 239 -4.20 -15.43 -0.61
C THR A 239 -5.06 -15.58 -1.86
N PRO A 240 -5.61 -14.51 -2.46
CA PRO A 240 -6.37 -14.62 -3.72
C PRO A 240 -5.58 -15.18 -4.91
N ILE A 241 -4.24 -15.05 -4.92
CA ILE A 241 -3.35 -15.65 -5.92
C ILE A 241 -3.13 -17.15 -5.64
N LEU A 242 -3.35 -17.64 -4.42
CA LEU A 242 -3.06 -19.05 -4.09
C LEU A 242 -3.87 -20.04 -4.94
N PHE A 243 -5.02 -19.63 -5.48
CA PHE A 243 -5.79 -20.43 -6.44
C PHE A 243 -5.03 -20.67 -7.77
N ASP A 244 -4.08 -19.79 -8.10
CA ASP A 244 -3.23 -19.81 -9.31
C ASP A 244 -1.73 -19.88 -8.95
N ILE A 245 -1.37 -20.44 -7.79
CA ILE A 245 -0.01 -20.39 -7.22
C ILE A 245 1.07 -20.97 -8.13
N SER A 246 0.75 -22.00 -8.92
CA SER A 246 1.67 -22.62 -9.86
C SER A 246 2.08 -21.66 -10.97
N GLN A 247 1.12 -20.89 -11.51
CA GLN A 247 1.37 -19.90 -12.54
C GLN A 247 2.17 -18.72 -11.98
N PHE A 248 1.84 -18.29 -10.76
CA PHE A 248 2.60 -17.24 -10.06
C PHE A 248 4.05 -17.65 -9.81
N ALA A 249 4.30 -18.88 -9.32
CA ALA A 249 5.65 -19.37 -9.04
C ALA A 249 6.51 -19.43 -10.31
N VAL A 250 5.94 -19.93 -11.42
CA VAL A 250 6.61 -19.95 -12.73
C VAL A 250 6.91 -18.53 -13.22
N TRP A 251 6.01 -17.58 -13.01
CA TRP A 251 6.25 -16.18 -13.36
C TRP A 251 7.40 -15.57 -12.55
N VAL A 252 7.45 -15.80 -11.23
CA VAL A 252 8.56 -15.34 -10.36
C VAL A 252 9.89 -15.95 -10.79
N GLU A 253 9.92 -17.24 -11.10
CA GLU A 253 11.11 -17.94 -11.58
C GLU A 253 11.62 -17.34 -12.90
N ASN A 254 10.73 -17.14 -13.87
CA ASN A 254 11.06 -16.53 -15.15
C ASN A 254 11.59 -15.10 -14.98
N LEU A 255 11.06 -14.34 -14.02
CA LEU A 255 11.52 -12.97 -13.76
C LEU A 255 12.95 -12.91 -13.20
N ALA A 256 13.39 -13.98 -12.53
CA ALA A 256 14.74 -14.10 -11.99
C ALA A 256 15.74 -14.68 -13.00
N MET A 257 15.29 -15.56 -13.90
CA MET A 257 16.17 -16.36 -14.76
C MET A 257 16.17 -15.96 -16.24
N LYS A 258 15.24 -15.12 -16.68
CA LYS A 258 15.08 -14.76 -18.10
C LYS A 258 15.17 -13.26 -18.31
N SER A 259 15.76 -12.90 -19.43
CA SER A 259 15.77 -11.53 -19.95
C SER A 259 14.39 -11.09 -20.44
N GLY A 260 14.25 -9.83 -20.86
CA GLY A 260 13.05 -9.32 -21.51
C GLY A 260 11.88 -8.98 -20.58
N LYS A 261 10.85 -8.33 -21.15
CA LYS A 261 9.71 -7.80 -20.37
C LYS A 261 8.94 -8.95 -19.70
N TYR A 262 8.87 -8.91 -18.37
CA TYR A 262 8.24 -9.95 -17.53
C TYR A 262 8.87 -11.36 -17.67
N GLY A 263 10.18 -11.47 -17.91
CA GLY A 263 10.87 -12.76 -18.00
C GLY A 263 10.46 -13.60 -19.22
N LYS A 264 10.00 -12.93 -20.29
CA LYS A 264 9.58 -13.57 -21.55
C LYS A 264 10.71 -13.75 -22.58
N GLY A 265 11.88 -13.20 -22.31
CA GLY A 265 13.06 -13.34 -23.17
C GLY A 265 13.79 -14.66 -22.94
N ASP A 266 14.97 -14.76 -23.55
CA ASP A 266 15.83 -15.93 -23.42
C ASP A 266 16.37 -16.06 -21.98
N ALA A 267 16.70 -17.28 -21.59
CA ALA A 267 17.35 -17.53 -20.30
C ALA A 267 18.68 -16.77 -20.25
N ASP A 268 18.87 -15.99 -19.19
CA ASP A 268 20.15 -15.38 -18.90
C ASP A 268 21.07 -16.49 -18.38
N VAL A 269 21.86 -17.08 -19.28
CA VAL A 269 22.85 -18.13 -18.98
C VAL A 269 24.02 -17.53 -18.19
#